data_AF-A0A656GJQ7-F1
#
_entry.id   AF-A0A656GJQ7-F1
#
_cell.length_a   1.000
_cell.length_b   1.000
_cell.length_c   1.000
_cell.angle_alpha   90.00
_cell.angle_beta   90.00
_cell.angle_gamma   90.00
#
_symmetry.space_group_name_H-M   'P 1'
#
loop_
_entity.id
_entity.type
_entity.pdbx_description
1 polymer ?
#
loop_
_entity_poly.entity_id
_entity_poly.type
_entity_poly.pdbx_seq_one_letter_code
_entity_poly.pdbx_strand_id
1 'polypeptide(L)'
;GIEKAPLLTLLKKDFKGLVVVLLVAIGYNALSYIFKTFSLAYLTLYKGVSANTTSLSVTIASLIAIFAVPCFGALCDRWSSKKVLMAGGALSAMFAYTFMQLLETGQSSWIFIAIGFATGVLAPMMFAPQGSFLSRQFPTNTRSSGVGTGREIGTAIAGGLAPLGAL
;
A
#
# COMPACT_ATOMS: atom_id res chain seq x y z
N GLY A 1 13.56 -23.72 23.30
CA GLY A 1 12.65 -24.75 22.76
C GLY A 1 11.58 -24.04 21.98
N ILE A 2 11.51 -24.31 20.67
CA ILE A 2 10.65 -23.61 19.72
C ILE A 2 9.19 -23.99 20.04
N GLU A 3 8.41 -23.00 20.48
CA GLU A 3 7.07 -23.23 21.02
C GLU A 3 6.15 -23.73 19.91
N LYS A 4 5.62 -24.94 20.13
CA LYS A 4 4.81 -25.70 19.19
C LYS A 4 3.44 -25.03 19.07
N ALA A 5 3.06 -24.67 17.84
CA ALA A 5 1.75 -24.14 17.43
C ALA A 5 1.41 -22.68 17.82
N PRO A 6 2.19 -21.67 17.38
CA PRO A 6 1.78 -20.26 17.41
C PRO A 6 0.56 -19.98 16.51
N LEU A 7 0.26 -20.88 15.55
CA LEU A 7 -0.80 -20.77 14.54
C LEU A 7 -2.22 -20.68 15.13
N LEU A 8 -2.55 -21.57 16.08
CA LEU A 8 -3.90 -21.65 16.68
C LEU A 8 -4.14 -20.55 17.72
N THR A 9 -3.08 -20.13 18.42
CA THR A 9 -3.15 -19.10 19.45
C THR A 9 -3.31 -17.71 18.85
N LEU A 10 -2.65 -17.40 17.72
CA LEU A 10 -2.81 -16.13 16.99
C LEU A 10 -4.21 -16.01 16.34
N LEU A 11 -4.75 -17.09 15.78
CA LEU A 11 -6.10 -17.13 15.20
C LEU A 11 -7.21 -16.91 16.24
N LYS A 12 -7.04 -17.38 17.48
CA LYS A 12 -8.03 -17.19 18.55
C LYS A 12 -7.84 -15.91 19.37
N LYS A 13 -6.59 -15.44 19.56
CA LYS A 13 -6.27 -14.34 20.48
C LYS A 13 -6.07 -13.00 19.78
N ASP A 14 -5.61 -12.98 18.52
CA ASP A 14 -5.25 -11.77 17.77
C ASP A 14 -6.04 -11.60 16.45
N PHE A 15 -7.19 -12.27 16.30
CA PHE A 15 -8.03 -12.21 15.08
C PHE A 15 -8.37 -10.78 14.64
N LYS A 16 -8.64 -9.88 15.59
CA LYS A 16 -8.88 -8.45 15.30
C LYS A 16 -7.65 -7.77 14.67
N GLY A 17 -6.46 -8.07 15.15
CA GLY A 17 -5.21 -7.56 14.57
C GLY A 17 -5.05 -8.09 13.15
N LEU A 18 -5.23 -9.39 12.94
CA LEU A 18 -5.13 -10.03 11.63
C LEU A 18 -6.07 -9.41 10.59
N VAL A 19 -7.35 -9.18 10.95
CA VAL A 19 -8.34 -8.56 10.06
C VAL A 19 -7.94 -7.13 9.68
N VAL A 20 -7.46 -6.34 10.63
CA VAL A 20 -7.00 -4.96 10.36
C VAL A 20 -5.82 -4.97 9.39
N VAL A 21 -4.87 -5.88 9.59
CA VAL A 21 -3.70 -6.02 8.71
C VAL A 21 -4.11 -6.41 7.30
N LEU A 22 -5.02 -7.37 7.18
CA LEU A 22 -5.53 -7.84 5.90
C LEU A 22 -6.27 -6.73 5.15
N LEU A 23 -7.14 -5.97 5.83
CA LEU A 23 -7.84 -4.83 5.23
C LEU A 23 -6.88 -3.74 4.75
N VAL A 24 -5.86 -3.41 5.55
CA VAL A 24 -4.84 -2.41 5.18
C VAL A 24 -4.01 -2.89 3.98
N ALA A 25 -3.63 -4.17 3.96
CA ALA A 25 -2.88 -4.75 2.86
C ALA A 25 -3.70 -4.77 1.57
N ILE A 26 -4.96 -5.21 1.62
CA ILE A 26 -5.86 -5.22 0.46
C ILE A 26 -6.08 -3.81 -0.06
N GLY A 27 -6.42 -2.86 0.81
CA GLY A 27 -6.67 -1.47 0.41
C GLY A 27 -5.44 -0.83 -0.24
N TYR A 28 -4.26 -1.02 0.33
CA TYR A 28 -3.01 -0.53 -0.25
C TYR A 28 -2.71 -1.17 -1.62
N ASN A 29 -2.83 -2.49 -1.73
CA ASN A 29 -2.56 -3.19 -2.99
C ASN A 29 -3.55 -2.79 -4.08
N ALA A 30 -4.84 -2.67 -3.76
CA ALA A 30 -5.87 -2.21 -4.68
C ALA A 30 -5.55 -0.81 -5.22
N LEU A 31 -5.21 0.13 -4.34
CA LEU A 31 -4.81 1.49 -4.73
C LEU A 31 -3.54 1.51 -5.57
N SER A 32 -2.51 0.75 -5.17
CA SER A 32 -1.26 0.63 -5.95
C SER A 32 -1.50 0.05 -7.35
N TYR A 33 -2.39 -0.95 -7.47
CA TYR A 33 -2.74 -1.54 -8.75
C TYR A 33 -3.46 -0.52 -9.65
N ILE A 34 -4.40 0.25 -9.10
CA ILE A 34 -5.11 1.31 -9.83
C ILE A 34 -4.13 2.38 -10.32
N PHE A 35 -3.26 2.87 -9.43
CA PHE A 35 -2.37 3.99 -9.75
C PHE A 35 -1.20 3.63 -10.66
N LYS A 36 -0.76 2.37 -10.68
CA LYS A 36 0.41 1.94 -11.47
C LYS A 36 0.05 1.09 -12.68
N THR A 37 -0.69 0.00 -12.45
CA THR A 37 -0.95 -0.99 -13.51
C THR A 37 -2.11 -0.55 -14.39
N PHE A 38 -3.24 -0.21 -13.77
CA PHE A 38 -4.44 0.20 -14.51
C PHE A 38 -4.20 1.53 -15.24
N SER A 39 -3.58 2.52 -14.59
CA SER A 39 -3.26 3.80 -15.21
C SER A 39 -2.36 3.64 -16.45
N LEU A 40 -1.33 2.79 -16.36
CA LEU A 40 -0.43 2.50 -17.47
C LEU A 40 -1.18 1.85 -18.63
N ALA A 41 -2.01 0.83 -18.36
CA ALA A 41 -2.84 0.18 -19.36
C ALA A 41 -3.88 1.14 -19.98
N TYR A 42 -4.50 2.00 -19.18
CA TYR A 42 -5.49 2.97 -19.64
C TYR A 42 -4.86 4.01 -20.58
N LEU A 43 -3.70 4.55 -20.21
CA LEU A 43 -3.00 5.54 -21.02
C LEU A 43 -2.49 4.99 -22.35
N THR A 44 -1.99 3.75 -22.35
CA THR A 44 -1.50 3.10 -23.58
C THR A 44 -2.64 2.65 -24.47
N LEU A 45 -3.68 2.00 -23.92
CA LEU A 45 -4.75 1.37 -24.69
C LEU A 45 -5.84 2.36 -25.13
N TYR A 46 -6.20 3.32 -24.29
CA TYR A 46 -7.34 4.23 -24.55
C TYR A 46 -6.92 5.65 -24.95
N LYS A 47 -5.73 6.10 -24.56
CA LYS A 47 -5.25 7.47 -24.88
C LYS A 47 -4.10 7.50 -25.88
N GLY A 48 -3.58 6.34 -26.28
CA GLY A 48 -2.48 6.24 -27.24
C GLY A 48 -1.19 6.95 -26.79
N VAL A 49 -1.03 7.17 -25.47
CA VAL A 49 0.13 7.85 -24.92
C VAL A 49 1.35 6.95 -25.09
N SER A 50 2.44 7.52 -25.59
CA SER A 50 3.71 6.81 -25.76
C SER A 50 4.15 6.16 -24.44
N ALA A 51 4.55 4.89 -24.51
CA ALA A 51 5.14 4.16 -23.39
C ALA A 51 6.34 4.91 -22.79
N ASN A 52 7.04 5.72 -23.59
CA ASN A 52 8.15 6.54 -23.10
C ASN A 52 7.69 7.61 -22.11
N THR A 53 6.59 8.32 -22.42
CA THR A 53 6.02 9.34 -21.53
C THR A 53 5.53 8.71 -20.23
N THR A 54 4.79 7.60 -20.32
CA THR A 54 4.29 6.93 -19.12
C THR A 54 5.42 6.35 -18.28
N SER A 55 6.44 5.75 -18.90
CA SER A 55 7.62 5.25 -18.17
C SER A 55 8.38 6.38 -17.49
N LEU A 56 8.62 7.51 -18.18
CA LEU A 56 9.24 8.69 -17.58
C LEU A 56 8.44 9.20 -16.38
N SER A 57 7.11 9.22 -16.46
CA SER A 57 6.27 9.67 -15.36
C SER A 57 6.41 8.79 -14.11
N VAL A 58 6.48 7.47 -14.30
CA VAL A 58 6.70 6.50 -13.22
C VAL A 58 8.12 6.63 -12.65
N THR A 59 9.12 6.88 -13.51
CA THR A 59 10.51 7.12 -13.08
C THR A 59 10.61 8.35 -12.19
N ILE A 60 10.01 9.47 -12.60
CA ILE A 60 9.99 10.72 -11.81
C ILE A 60 9.21 10.49 -10.51
N ALA A 61 8.06 9.82 -10.57
CA ALA A 61 7.28 9.49 -9.38
C ALA A 61 8.08 8.62 -8.39
N SER A 62 8.85 7.67 -8.88
CA SER A 62 9.73 6.83 -8.07
C SER A 62 10.86 7.65 -7.43
N LEU A 63 11.41 8.64 -8.14
CA LEU A 63 12.40 9.57 -7.60
C LEU A 63 11.82 10.37 -6.44
N ILE A 64 10.60 10.90 -6.58
CA ILE A 64 9.87 11.61 -5.52
C ILE A 64 9.62 10.66 -4.34
N ALA A 65 9.24 9.41 -4.62
CA ALA A 65 9.00 8.41 -3.57
C ALA A 65 10.24 8.16 -2.70
N ILE A 66 11.44 8.16 -3.26
CA ILE A 66 12.70 7.97 -2.50
C ILE A 66 12.84 9.01 -1.39
N PHE A 67 12.44 10.26 -1.63
CA PHE A 67 12.47 11.33 -0.63
C PHE A 67 11.22 11.36 0.25
N ALA A 68 10.05 11.01 -0.32
CA ALA A 68 8.80 11.00 0.41
C ALA A 68 8.77 9.92 1.50
N VAL A 69 9.30 8.72 1.23
CA VAL A 69 9.34 7.60 2.19
C VAL A 69 9.99 7.99 3.53
N PRO A 70 11.22 8.53 3.59
CA PRO A 70 11.83 8.93 4.85
C PRO A 70 11.11 10.12 5.50
N CYS A 71 10.60 11.09 4.71
CA CYS A 71 9.80 12.19 5.25
C CYS A 71 8.54 11.69 5.97
N PHE A 72 7.78 10.80 5.35
CA PHE A 72 6.61 10.20 5.98
C PHE A 72 6.97 9.25 7.11
N GLY A 73 8.11 8.57 7.04
CA GLY A 73 8.68 7.80 8.15
C GLY A 73 8.90 8.66 9.39
N ALA A 74 9.61 9.78 9.25
CA ALA A 74 9.82 10.74 10.34
C ALA A 74 8.51 11.36 10.84
N LEU A 75 7.54 11.59 9.95
CA LEU A 75 6.21 12.08 10.33
C LEU A 75 5.45 11.05 11.18
N CYS A 76 5.62 9.76 10.90
CA CYS A 76 5.01 8.68 11.70
C CYS A 76 5.56 8.64 13.12
N ASP A 77 6.85 8.93 13.30
CA ASP A 77 7.49 8.98 14.61
C ASP A 77 6.88 10.09 15.48
N ARG A 78 6.42 11.19 14.86
CA ARG A 78 5.83 12.34 15.58
C ARG A 78 4.31 12.26 15.76
N TRP A 79 3.57 11.72 14.79
CA TRP A 79 2.09 11.77 14.75
C TRP A 79 1.37 10.43 14.90
N SER A 80 2.12 9.34 15.14
CA SER A 80 1.65 7.94 15.17
C SER A 80 1.30 7.36 13.80
N SER A 81 1.87 6.19 13.53
CA SER A 81 1.75 5.43 12.28
C SER A 81 0.30 5.16 11.85
N LYS A 82 -0.63 4.95 12.80
CA LYS A 82 -2.07 4.74 12.51
C LYS A 82 -2.70 5.92 11.80
N LYS A 83 -2.45 7.15 12.29
CA LYS A 83 -3.09 8.36 11.76
C LYS A 83 -2.58 8.64 10.35
N VAL A 84 -1.28 8.50 10.13
CA VAL A 84 -0.65 8.71 8.81
C VAL A 84 -1.19 7.69 7.79
N LEU A 85 -1.30 6.41 8.18
CA LEU A 85 -1.86 5.36 7.32
C LEU A 85 -3.33 5.65 6.94
N MET A 86 -4.17 5.99 7.92
CA MET A 86 -5.58 6.31 7.67
C MET A 86 -5.74 7.56 6.81
N ALA A 87 -4.94 8.60 7.06
CA ALA A 87 -4.94 9.82 6.26
C ALA A 87 -4.50 9.54 4.82
N GLY A 88 -3.43 8.75 4.62
CA GLY A 88 -2.97 8.35 3.30
C GLY A 88 -4.01 7.55 2.52
N GLY A 89 -4.71 6.62 3.18
CA GLY A 89 -5.81 5.87 2.56
C GLY A 89 -7.02 6.75 2.19
N ALA A 90 -7.44 7.64 3.09
CA ALA A 90 -8.55 8.57 2.83
C ALA A 90 -8.23 9.57 1.70
N LEU A 91 -7.03 10.14 1.72
CA LEU A 91 -6.54 11.02 0.66
C LEU A 91 -6.46 10.26 -0.67
N SER A 92 -5.99 9.01 -0.65
CA SER A 92 -5.92 8.18 -1.86
C SER A 92 -7.30 7.86 -2.43
N ALA A 93 -8.29 7.56 -1.57
CA ALA A 93 -9.67 7.32 -2.01
C ALA A 93 -10.30 8.57 -2.63
N MET A 94 -10.09 9.74 -2.03
CA MET A 94 -10.57 11.03 -2.57
C MET A 94 -9.84 11.39 -3.87
N PHE A 95 -8.53 11.15 -3.91
CA PHE A 95 -7.71 11.43 -5.08
C PHE A 95 -7.98 10.45 -6.23
N ALA A 96 -8.48 9.24 -5.98
CA ALA A 96 -8.75 8.26 -7.03
C ALA A 96 -9.73 8.79 -8.10
N TYR A 97 -10.75 9.55 -7.69
CA TYR A 97 -11.68 10.20 -8.62
C TYR A 97 -10.98 11.29 -9.46
N THR A 98 -10.22 12.15 -8.78
CA THR A 98 -9.45 13.23 -9.43
C THR A 98 -8.39 12.65 -10.38
N PHE A 99 -7.74 11.56 -9.99
CA PHE A 99 -6.74 10.84 -10.78
C PHE A 99 -7.33 10.37 -12.11
N MET A 100 -8.50 9.72 -12.10
CA MET A 100 -9.18 9.32 -13.32
C MET A 100 -9.48 10.50 -14.25
N GLN A 101 -9.96 11.62 -13.70
CA GLN A 101 -10.21 12.84 -14.50
C GLN A 101 -8.92 13.39 -15.13
N LEU A 102 -7.81 13.42 -14.39
CA LEU A 102 -6.52 13.87 -14.92
C LEU A 102 -6.03 12.93 -16.03
N LEU A 103 -6.19 11.61 -15.87
CA LEU A 103 -5.86 10.65 -16.93
C LEU A 103 -6.73 10.81 -18.18
N GLU A 104 -8.01 11.16 -17.99
CA GLU A 104 -8.95 11.35 -19.09
C GLU A 104 -8.54 12.52 -20.00
N THR A 105 -7.87 13.55 -19.47
CA THR A 105 -7.37 14.67 -20.29
C THR A 105 -6.38 14.23 -21.37
N GLY A 106 -5.67 13.10 -21.18
CA GLY A 106 -4.71 12.55 -22.13
C GLY A 106 -3.45 13.39 -22.35
N GLN A 107 -3.28 14.53 -21.67
CA GLN A 107 -2.07 15.34 -21.81
C GLN A 107 -0.95 14.84 -20.91
N SER A 108 0.27 14.81 -21.46
CA SER A 108 1.45 14.33 -20.75
C SER A 108 1.69 15.04 -19.42
N SER A 109 1.55 16.37 -19.36
CA SER A 109 1.77 17.16 -18.13
C SER A 109 0.84 16.75 -16.98
N TRP A 110 -0.45 16.55 -17.27
CA TRP A 110 -1.42 16.11 -16.26
C TRP A 110 -1.16 14.68 -15.80
N ILE A 111 -0.70 13.80 -16.71
CA ILE A 111 -0.29 12.44 -16.38
C ILE A 111 0.92 12.44 -15.42
N PHE A 112 1.93 13.29 -15.67
CA PHE A 112 3.08 13.43 -14.78
C PHE A 112 2.65 13.86 -13.37
N ILE A 113 1.74 14.82 -13.26
CA ILE A 113 1.22 15.28 -11.96
C ILE A 113 0.41 14.17 -11.28
N ALA A 114 -0.49 13.52 -12.01
CA ALA A 114 -1.35 12.47 -11.48
C ALA A 114 -0.54 11.28 -10.95
N ILE A 115 0.36 10.74 -11.76
CA ILE A 115 1.20 9.59 -11.40
C ILE A 115 2.26 10.00 -10.37
N GLY A 116 2.84 11.20 -10.51
CA GLY A 116 3.80 11.75 -9.55
C GLY A 116 3.20 11.90 -8.15
N PHE A 117 1.99 12.43 -8.04
CA PHE A 117 1.33 12.60 -6.75
C PHE A 117 0.82 11.27 -6.18
N ALA A 118 0.13 10.46 -6.98
CA ALA A 118 -0.40 9.18 -6.54
C ALA A 118 0.71 8.20 -6.12
N THR A 119 1.71 8.03 -6.97
CA THR A 119 2.78 7.04 -6.75
C THR A 119 3.95 7.59 -5.96
N GLY A 120 4.25 8.89 -6.09
CA GLY A 120 5.38 9.53 -5.43
C GLY A 120 5.07 10.08 -4.05
N VAL A 121 3.80 10.37 -3.71
CA VAL A 121 3.43 10.95 -2.41
C VAL A 121 2.46 10.03 -1.66
N LEU A 122 1.32 9.71 -2.26
CA LEU A 122 0.26 8.95 -1.58
C LEU A 122 0.69 7.51 -1.28
N ALA A 123 1.34 6.81 -2.22
CA ALA A 123 1.83 5.46 -1.99
C ALA A 123 2.90 5.41 -0.86
N PRO A 124 3.95 6.26 -0.83
CA PRO A 124 4.88 6.36 0.29
C PRO A 124 4.23 6.69 1.62
N MET A 125 3.22 7.55 1.62
CA MET A 125 2.47 7.92 2.83
C MET A 125 1.74 6.72 3.44
N MET A 126 1.32 5.75 2.64
CA MET A 126 0.74 4.49 3.14
C MET A 126 1.80 3.43 3.45
N PHE A 127 2.87 3.37 2.66
CA PHE A 127 3.92 2.36 2.77
C PHE A 127 4.84 2.58 3.99
N ALA A 128 5.27 3.82 4.25
CA ALA A 128 6.15 4.15 5.37
C ALA A 128 5.57 3.76 6.76
N PRO A 129 4.32 4.12 7.11
CA PRO A 129 3.73 3.70 8.39
C PRO A 129 3.39 2.22 8.46
N GLN A 130 3.24 1.52 7.32
CA GLN A 130 2.69 0.16 7.28
C GLN A 130 3.47 -0.81 8.18
N GLY A 131 4.80 -0.82 8.08
CA GLY A 131 5.64 -1.71 8.90
C GLY A 131 5.55 -1.39 10.40
N SER A 132 5.60 -0.11 10.76
CA SER A 132 5.51 0.34 12.16
C SER A 132 4.13 0.07 12.76
N PHE A 133 3.06 0.35 12.01
CA PHE A 133 1.67 0.10 12.43
C PHE A 133 1.37 -1.39 12.58
N LEU A 134 1.82 -2.20 11.63
CA LEU A 134 1.70 -3.66 11.67
C LEU A 134 2.46 -4.24 12.87
N SER A 135 3.67 -3.76 13.13
CA SER A 135 4.47 -4.22 14.28
C SER A 135 3.84 -3.91 15.64
N ARG A 136 2.99 -2.87 15.73
CA ARG A 136 2.27 -2.50 16.96
C ARG A 136 1.07 -3.40 17.25
N GLN A 137 0.65 -4.23 16.29
CA GLN A 137 -0.40 -5.22 16.51
C GLN A 137 0.13 -6.48 17.24
N PHE A 138 1.46 -6.60 17.44
CA PHE A 138 2.10 -7.74 18.09
C PHE A 138 2.83 -7.31 19.38
N PRO A 139 2.84 -8.16 20.43
CA PRO A 139 3.45 -7.81 21.71
C PRO A 139 4.99 -7.61 21.63
N THR A 140 5.51 -6.74 22.49
CA THR A 140 6.88 -6.19 22.44
C THR A 140 7.98 -7.25 22.50
N ASN A 141 7.75 -8.36 23.21
CA ASN A 141 8.72 -9.46 23.36
C ASN A 141 8.85 -10.36 22.12
N THR A 142 7.93 -10.27 21.16
CA THR A 142 7.94 -11.13 19.97
C THR A 142 7.99 -10.30 18.69
N ARG A 143 8.35 -9.02 18.72
CA ARG A 143 8.18 -8.09 17.60
C ARG A 143 8.86 -8.53 16.28
N SER A 144 10.13 -8.89 16.30
CA SER A 144 10.85 -9.27 15.07
C SER A 144 10.45 -10.66 14.56
N SER A 145 10.21 -11.60 15.48
CA SER A 145 9.80 -12.96 15.13
C SER A 145 8.32 -13.00 14.73
N GLY A 146 7.45 -12.28 15.43
CA GLY A 146 6.01 -12.14 15.20
C GLY A 146 5.66 -11.27 13.99
N VAL A 147 6.47 -10.29 13.58
CA VAL A 147 6.29 -9.62 12.28
C VAL A 147 6.62 -10.59 11.13
N GLY A 148 7.70 -11.38 11.25
CA GLY A 148 8.05 -12.40 10.26
C GLY A 148 7.00 -13.51 10.18
N THR A 149 6.71 -14.17 11.30
CA THR A 149 5.69 -15.22 11.40
C THR A 149 4.30 -14.68 11.10
N GLY A 150 3.94 -13.47 11.52
CA GLY A 150 2.65 -12.84 11.23
C GLY A 150 2.48 -12.46 9.76
N ARG A 151 3.56 -12.10 9.06
CA ARG A 151 3.55 -11.86 7.62
C ARG A 151 3.42 -13.16 6.84
N GLU A 152 4.18 -14.19 7.21
CA GLU A 152 4.08 -15.55 6.64
C GLU A 152 2.70 -16.18 6.89
N ILE A 153 2.15 -16.05 8.11
CA ILE A 153 0.80 -16.52 8.45
C ILE A 153 -0.27 -15.66 7.77
N GLY A 154 -0.12 -14.35 7.73
CA GLY A 154 -1.04 -13.44 7.07
C GLY A 154 -1.09 -13.68 5.56
N THR A 155 0.05 -13.99 4.94
CA THR A 155 0.11 -14.40 3.53
C THR A 155 -0.35 -15.84 3.30
N ALA A 156 -0.13 -16.76 4.24
CA ALA A 156 -0.65 -18.13 4.15
C ALA A 156 -2.18 -18.19 4.37
N ILE A 157 -2.74 -17.33 5.23
CA ILE A 157 -4.20 -17.21 5.43
C ILE A 157 -4.81 -16.39 4.29
N ALA A 158 -4.24 -15.26 3.90
CA ALA A 158 -4.74 -14.50 2.75
C ALA A 158 -4.60 -15.31 1.45
N GLY A 159 -3.48 -16.01 1.26
CA GLY A 159 -3.21 -16.87 0.12
C GLY A 159 -3.90 -18.23 0.17
N GLY A 160 -4.25 -18.73 1.36
CA GLY A 160 -5.02 -19.95 1.57
C GLY A 160 -6.54 -19.74 1.60
N LEU A 161 -7.01 -18.53 1.90
CA LEU A 161 -8.41 -18.10 1.73
C LEU A 161 -8.68 -17.43 0.38
N ALA A 162 -7.65 -16.95 -0.34
CA ALA A 162 -7.77 -16.46 -1.72
C ALA A 162 -8.45 -17.45 -2.69
N PRO A 163 -8.24 -18.78 -2.60
CA PRO A 163 -8.91 -19.74 -3.47
C PRO A 163 -10.41 -19.92 -3.15
N LEU A 164 -10.86 -19.56 -1.95
CA LEU A 164 -12.26 -19.72 -1.53
C LEU A 164 -13.17 -18.57 -1.99
N GLY A 165 -12.59 -17.45 -2.45
CA GLY A 165 -13.34 -16.37 -3.11
C GLY A 165 -13.24 -16.38 -4.64
N ALA A 166 -12.49 -17.33 -5.21
CA ALA A 166 -12.33 -17.55 -6.65
C ALA A 166 -13.13 -18.78 -7.14
N LEU A 167 -14.03 -19.29 -6.30
CA LEU A 167 -14.93 -20.42 -6.53
C LEU A 167 -16.35 -19.95 -6.21
#